data_AF-A0A7X9TTU2-F1
#
_entry.id   AF-A0A7X9TTU2-F1
#
_cell.length_a   1.000
_cell.length_b   1.000
_cell.length_c   1.000
_cell.angle_alpha   90.00
_cell.angle_beta   90.00
_cell.angle_gamma   90.00
#
_symmetry.space_group_name_H-M   'P 1'
#
loop_
_entity.id
_entity.type
_entity.pdbx_description
1 polymer ?
#
loop_
_entity_poly.entity_id
_entity_poly.type
_entity_poly.pdbx_seq_one_letter_code
_entity_poly.pdbx_strand_id
1 'polypeptide(L)'
;MQYTLVRIDFYSGEKCDVCPRPLTSGKARVLVDEAGNELFVGPVCAQKKAINSKDKVPDLTMAALDPEAVSAGGGSTGKTGSSNGPPASHIDIDDRLKAESYLLLRTEKLVNYSGMSYGKLAGLYRSYLTNGLSDDGVKYLSNLMAKVKSDRPEYSYKNLQAIYACDFWILADLPTRQRTQ
;
A
#
# COMPACT_ATOMS: atom_id res chain seq x y z
N MET A 1 -15.15 -19.42 -9.63
CA MET A 1 -14.65 -18.57 -8.52
C MET A 1 -14.07 -17.31 -9.13
N GLN A 2 -14.64 -16.17 -8.78
CA GLN A 2 -14.13 -14.86 -9.18
C GLN A 2 -13.13 -14.38 -8.14
N TYR A 3 -12.08 -13.71 -8.59
CA TYR A 3 -11.06 -13.13 -7.73
C TYR A 3 -10.95 -11.64 -8.02
N THR A 4 -10.72 -10.84 -6.99
CA THR A 4 -10.48 -9.41 -7.10
C THR A 4 -9.05 -9.12 -6.70
N LEU A 5 -8.31 -8.38 -7.52
CA LEU A 5 -7.00 -7.84 -7.18
C LEU A 5 -7.19 -6.69 -6.21
N VAL A 6 -6.59 -6.77 -5.03
CA VAL A 6 -6.81 -5.79 -3.95
C VAL A 6 -5.57 -4.96 -3.60
N ARG A 7 -4.36 -5.52 -3.74
CA ARG A 7 -3.10 -4.81 -3.48
C ARG A 7 -1.89 -5.53 -4.06
N ILE A 8 -0.76 -4.82 -4.08
CA ILE A 8 0.59 -5.41 -4.23
C ILE A 8 1.26 -5.39 -2.86
N ASP A 9 1.82 -6.53 -2.46
CA ASP A 9 2.35 -6.74 -1.12
C ASP A 9 3.69 -7.49 -1.15
N PHE A 10 4.44 -7.43 -0.06
CA PHE A 10 5.64 -8.25 0.09
C PHE A 10 5.25 -9.73 0.23
N TYR A 11 6.08 -10.62 -0.31
CA TYR A 11 5.82 -12.06 -0.31
C TYR A 11 7.12 -12.82 -0.12
N SER A 12 7.16 -13.70 0.89
CA SER A 12 8.32 -14.52 1.25
C SER A 12 8.17 -15.99 0.86
N GLY A 13 7.05 -16.39 0.25
CA GLY A 13 6.89 -17.74 -0.24
C GLY A 13 7.69 -17.98 -1.53
N GLU A 14 7.91 -19.26 -1.84
CA GLU A 14 8.78 -19.63 -2.96
C GLU A 14 8.07 -19.56 -4.32
N LYS A 15 6.74 -19.74 -4.36
CA LYS A 15 5.99 -19.98 -5.60
C LYS A 15 4.65 -19.25 -5.62
N CYS A 16 4.15 -19.03 -6.83
CA CYS A 16 2.79 -18.51 -7.04
C CYS A 16 1.75 -19.54 -6.56
N ASP A 17 0.72 -19.11 -5.85
CA ASP A 17 -0.33 -20.02 -5.34
C ASP A 17 -1.16 -20.68 -6.46
N VAL A 18 -1.04 -20.17 -7.70
CA VAL A 18 -1.83 -20.60 -8.86
C VAL A 18 -1.01 -21.35 -9.90
N CYS A 19 0.31 -21.21 -9.90
CA CYS A 19 1.16 -21.84 -10.90
C CYS A 19 2.52 -22.23 -10.31
N PRO A 20 3.22 -23.23 -10.88
CA PRO A 20 4.48 -23.73 -10.30
C PRO A 20 5.66 -22.74 -10.41
N ARG A 21 5.45 -21.54 -10.97
CA ARG A 21 6.53 -20.57 -11.20
C ARG A 21 6.92 -19.89 -9.88
N PRO A 22 8.22 -19.69 -9.64
CA PRO A 22 8.69 -18.99 -8.45
C PRO A 22 8.38 -17.49 -8.50
N LEU A 23 8.19 -16.89 -7.32
CA LEU A 23 8.03 -15.44 -7.16
C LEU A 23 9.32 -14.83 -6.61
N THR A 24 10.26 -14.52 -7.49
CA THR A 24 11.64 -14.17 -7.12
C THR A 24 11.83 -12.71 -6.69
N SER A 25 10.86 -11.82 -6.95
CA SER A 25 11.00 -10.39 -6.65
C SER A 25 10.71 -10.03 -5.19
N GLY A 26 10.32 -10.99 -4.34
CA GLY A 26 9.85 -10.73 -2.97
C GLY A 26 8.54 -9.94 -2.92
N LYS A 27 7.81 -9.88 -4.05
CA LYS A 27 6.57 -9.10 -4.22
C LYS A 27 5.53 -9.99 -4.89
N ALA A 28 4.28 -9.85 -4.45
CA ALA A 28 3.16 -10.54 -5.05
C ALA A 28 1.95 -9.61 -5.21
N ARG A 29 1.08 -9.96 -6.15
CA ARG A 29 -0.27 -9.40 -6.24
C ARG A 29 -1.18 -10.24 -5.37
N VAL A 30 -1.96 -9.58 -4.52
CA VAL A 30 -2.91 -10.25 -3.62
C VAL A 30 -4.27 -10.27 -4.29
N LEU A 31 -4.77 -11.48 -4.54
CA LEU A 31 -6.12 -11.73 -5.00
C LEU A 31 -6.98 -12.19 -3.83
N VAL A 32 -8.22 -11.70 -3.75
CA VAL A 32 -9.20 -12.11 -2.73
C VAL A 32 -10.40 -12.74 -3.42
N ASP A 33 -10.86 -13.88 -2.90
CA ASP A 33 -12.12 -14.50 -3.33
C ASP A 33 -13.34 -13.96 -2.54
N GLU A 34 -14.54 -14.41 -2.92
CA GLU A 34 -15.79 -14.00 -2.24
C GLU A 34 -15.87 -14.43 -0.76
N ALA A 35 -15.08 -15.43 -0.36
CA ALA A 35 -15.00 -15.91 1.02
C ALA A 35 -13.93 -15.16 1.85
N GLY A 36 -13.17 -14.26 1.23
CA GLY A 36 -12.10 -13.50 1.87
C GLY A 36 -10.74 -14.21 1.90
N ASN A 37 -10.56 -15.31 1.17
CA ASN A 37 -9.27 -16.00 1.11
C ASN A 37 -8.30 -15.25 0.20
N GLU A 38 -7.08 -15.02 0.70
CA GLU A 38 -6.01 -14.37 -0.05
C GLU A 38 -5.17 -15.38 -0.83
N LEU A 39 -4.88 -15.06 -2.09
CA LEU A 39 -3.88 -15.74 -2.93
C LEU A 39 -2.78 -14.77 -3.34
N PHE A 40 -1.53 -15.18 -3.18
CA PHE A 40 -0.34 -14.47 -3.61
C PHE A 40 0.11 -14.98 -4.97
N VAL A 41 0.04 -14.10 -5.97
CA VAL A 41 0.30 -14.49 -7.35
C VAL A 41 1.21 -13.52 -8.09
N GLY A 42 1.85 -14.04 -9.13
CA GLY A 42 2.64 -13.23 -10.05
C GLY A 42 1.78 -12.35 -10.98
N PRO A 43 2.40 -11.37 -11.67
CA PRO A 43 1.71 -10.44 -12.57
C PRO A 43 0.79 -11.12 -13.59
N VAL A 44 1.30 -12.15 -14.26
CA VAL A 44 0.59 -12.87 -15.32
C VAL A 44 -0.62 -13.64 -14.77
N CYS A 45 -0.48 -14.22 -13.56
CA CYS A 45 -1.56 -14.96 -12.92
C CYS A 45 -2.67 -14.02 -12.42
N ALA A 46 -2.29 -12.88 -11.84
CA ALA A 46 -3.25 -11.84 -11.48
C ALA A 46 -4.04 -11.36 -12.71
N GLN A 47 -3.35 -11.08 -13.82
CA GLN A 47 -4.00 -10.60 -15.03
C GLN A 47 -5.04 -11.57 -15.60
N LYS A 48 -4.79 -12.88 -15.46
CA LYS A 48 -5.70 -13.92 -15.97
C LYS A 48 -6.87 -14.24 -15.04
N LYS A 49 -6.70 -14.06 -13.73
CA LYS A 49 -7.70 -14.49 -12.73
C LYS A 49 -8.50 -13.35 -12.11
N ALA A 50 -7.95 -12.15 -12.06
CA ALA A 50 -8.63 -11.00 -11.46
C ALA A 50 -9.68 -10.42 -12.42
N ILE A 51 -10.89 -10.18 -11.91
CA ILE A 51 -11.96 -9.49 -12.64
C ILE A 51 -11.57 -8.04 -12.97
N ASN A 52 -10.80 -7.41 -12.09
CA ASN A 52 -10.31 -6.04 -12.17
C ASN A 52 -8.81 -5.98 -12.51
N SER A 53 -8.33 -6.89 -13.36
CA SER A 53 -6.90 -7.03 -13.70
C SER A 53 -6.22 -5.77 -14.25
N LYS A 54 -6.97 -4.78 -14.72
CA LYS A 54 -6.47 -3.52 -15.28
C LYS A 54 -6.51 -2.37 -14.27
N ASP A 55 -7.17 -2.55 -13.15
CA ASP A 55 -7.35 -1.48 -12.17
C ASP A 55 -6.03 -1.27 -11.42
N LYS A 56 -5.73 0.00 -11.10
CA LYS A 56 -4.63 0.30 -10.19
C LYS A 56 -5.07 -0.08 -8.77
N VAL A 57 -4.15 -0.68 -8.02
CA VAL A 57 -4.36 -1.09 -6.63
C VAL A 57 -3.26 -0.57 -5.74
N PRO A 58 -3.50 -0.40 -4.42
CA PRO A 58 -2.48 0.01 -3.47
C PRO A 58 -1.22 -0.86 -3.56
N ASP A 59 -0.05 -0.22 -3.69
CA ASP A 59 1.25 -0.90 -3.66
C ASP A 59 1.96 -0.59 -2.34
N LEU A 60 2.04 -1.60 -1.48
CA LEU A 60 2.69 -1.51 -0.16
C LEU A 60 4.21 -1.70 -0.23
N THR A 61 4.74 -2.06 -1.40
CA THR A 61 6.15 -2.42 -1.62
C THR A 61 6.97 -1.27 -2.22
N MET A 62 6.39 -0.08 -2.36
CA MET A 62 7.05 1.06 -3.00
C MET A 62 8.21 1.65 -2.18
N ALA A 63 8.35 1.33 -0.89
CA ALA A 63 9.56 1.66 -0.13
C ALA A 63 10.71 0.65 -0.30
N ALA A 64 10.65 -0.22 -1.32
CA ALA A 64 11.84 -0.89 -1.79
C ALA A 64 12.84 0.18 -2.28
N LEU A 65 13.68 0.61 -1.34
CA LEU A 65 14.85 1.47 -1.41
C LEU A 65 15.12 2.04 -2.81
N ASP A 66 14.89 3.34 -2.96
CA ASP A 66 15.57 4.13 -3.99
C ASP A 66 16.85 4.68 -3.33
N PRO A 67 18.03 4.04 -3.51
CA PRO A 67 19.28 4.47 -2.89
C PRO A 67 19.77 5.85 -3.40
N GLU A 68 19.14 6.43 -4.42
CA GLU A 68 19.58 7.67 -5.08
C GLU A 68 18.85 8.95 -4.58
N ALA A 69 18.04 8.89 -3.52
CA ALA A 69 17.36 10.08 -2.99
C ALA A 69 18.27 10.98 -2.10
N VAL A 70 19.59 10.76 -2.12
CA VAL A 70 20.61 11.59 -1.46
C VAL A 70 21.71 12.04 -2.42
N SER A 71 21.38 12.42 -3.66
CA SER A 71 22.08 13.49 -4.41
C SER A 71 21.55 13.62 -5.83
N ALA A 72 20.67 14.59 -6.07
CA ALA A 72 20.70 15.40 -7.28
C ALA A 72 19.71 16.56 -7.13
N GLY A 73 20.23 17.78 -6.97
CA GLY A 73 19.48 18.96 -7.37
C GLY A 73 19.18 18.86 -8.87
N GLY A 74 17.95 18.49 -9.21
CA GLY A 74 17.44 18.45 -10.58
C GLY A 74 16.22 19.35 -10.67
N GLY A 75 16.37 20.50 -11.34
CA GLY A 75 15.39 21.57 -11.37
C GLY A 75 14.02 21.13 -11.88
N SER A 76 12.98 21.51 -11.11
CA SER A 76 11.61 21.58 -11.61
C SER A 76 11.57 22.64 -12.71
N THR A 77 11.47 22.19 -13.96
CA THR A 77 11.15 23.07 -15.08
C THR A 77 9.74 23.60 -14.87
N GLY A 78 9.63 24.92 -14.65
CA GLY A 78 8.37 25.60 -14.43
C GLY A 78 7.38 25.39 -15.57
N LYS A 79 6.14 25.07 -15.20
CA LYS A 79 4.97 25.33 -16.05
C LYS A 79 4.30 26.60 -15.55
N THR A 80 4.60 27.71 -16.21
CA THR A 80 3.74 28.89 -16.25
C THR A 80 2.54 28.57 -17.15
N GLY A 81 1.34 28.65 -16.59
CA GLY A 81 0.08 28.49 -17.31
C GLY A 81 -1.06 29.14 -16.52
N SER A 82 -1.57 30.24 -17.06
CA SER A 82 -2.58 31.14 -16.49
C SER A 82 -3.92 30.47 -16.14
N SER A 83 -4.47 30.93 -15.01
CA SER A 83 -5.88 31.16 -14.66
C SER A 83 -6.96 30.27 -15.30
N ASN A 84 -7.53 29.39 -14.47
CA ASN A 84 -8.97 29.33 -14.20
C ASN A 84 -9.18 28.55 -12.90
N GLY A 85 -10.03 29.05 -12.00
CA GLY A 85 -10.24 28.50 -10.65
C GLY A 85 -10.55 27.00 -10.68
N PRO A 86 -10.16 26.24 -9.62
CA PRO A 86 -10.23 24.79 -9.68
C PRO A 86 -11.68 24.34 -9.91
N PRO A 87 -11.97 23.55 -10.96
CA PRO A 87 -13.25 22.88 -11.07
C PRO A 87 -13.35 21.86 -9.92
N ALA A 88 -14.59 21.49 -9.59
CA ALA A 88 -14.97 20.65 -8.46
C ALA A 88 -13.97 19.51 -8.16
N SER A 89 -13.65 19.34 -6.87
CA SER A 89 -12.63 18.46 -6.30
C SER A 89 -12.66 17.03 -6.86
N HIS A 90 -11.99 16.78 -7.97
CA HIS A 90 -11.73 15.43 -8.43
C HIS A 90 -10.50 14.93 -7.69
N ILE A 91 -10.65 13.91 -6.86
CA ILE A 91 -9.52 13.23 -6.22
C ILE A 91 -8.75 12.50 -7.32
N ASP A 92 -7.44 12.71 -7.37
CA ASP A 92 -6.58 11.98 -8.30
C ASP A 92 -6.48 10.50 -7.87
N ILE A 93 -6.39 9.60 -8.85
CA ILE A 93 -6.30 8.16 -8.58
C ILE A 93 -5.05 7.85 -7.74
N ASP A 94 -3.92 8.52 -8.01
CA ASP A 94 -2.68 8.28 -7.28
C ASP A 94 -2.78 8.77 -5.81
N ASP A 95 -3.52 9.86 -5.56
CA ASP A 95 -3.82 10.33 -4.20
C ASP A 95 -4.69 9.32 -3.43
N ARG A 96 -5.69 8.74 -4.10
CA ARG A 96 -6.54 7.70 -3.52
C ARG A 96 -5.75 6.44 -3.17
N LEU A 97 -4.94 5.93 -4.10
CA LEU A 97 -4.08 4.77 -3.86
C LEU A 97 -3.10 5.01 -2.72
N LYS A 98 -2.52 6.21 -2.65
CA LYS A 98 -1.64 6.61 -1.56
C LYS A 98 -2.37 6.65 -0.22
N ALA A 99 -3.58 7.18 -0.17
CA ALA A 99 -4.40 7.20 1.03
C ALA A 99 -4.78 5.79 1.50
N GLU A 100 -5.15 4.91 0.56
CA GLU A 100 -5.46 3.50 0.84
C GLU A 100 -4.22 2.75 1.36
N SER A 101 -3.07 2.89 0.70
CA SER A 101 -1.79 2.32 1.19
C SER A 101 -1.45 2.84 2.60
N TYR A 102 -1.61 4.14 2.84
CA TYR A 102 -1.37 4.73 4.16
C TYR A 102 -2.27 4.12 5.24
N LEU A 103 -3.55 3.93 4.92
CA LEU A 103 -4.52 3.31 5.82
C LEU A 103 -4.10 1.86 6.13
N LEU A 104 -3.86 1.04 5.11
CA LEU A 104 -3.44 -0.36 5.25
C LEU A 104 -2.17 -0.50 6.10
N LEU A 105 -1.17 0.36 5.88
CA LEU A 105 0.06 0.34 6.67
C LEU A 105 -0.23 0.57 8.16
N ARG A 106 -1.09 1.54 8.49
CA ARG A 106 -1.36 1.91 9.88
C ARG A 106 -2.33 1.00 10.61
N THR A 107 -3.29 0.40 9.92
CA THR A 107 -4.39 -0.35 10.57
C THR A 107 -4.28 -1.85 10.42
N GLU A 108 -3.48 -2.35 9.49
CA GLU A 108 -3.31 -3.77 9.23
C GLU A 108 -1.84 -4.18 9.40
N LYS A 109 -0.93 -3.62 8.61
CA LYS A 109 0.44 -4.13 8.52
C LYS A 109 1.29 -3.81 9.74
N LEU A 110 1.19 -2.59 10.26
CA LEU A 110 1.98 -2.10 11.39
C LEU A 110 1.14 -1.98 12.67
N VAL A 111 -0.01 -2.65 12.75
CA VAL A 111 -0.96 -2.49 13.88
C VAL A 111 -0.32 -2.78 15.24
N ASN A 112 0.69 -3.64 15.29
CA ASN A 112 1.42 -4.01 16.51
C ASN A 112 2.37 -2.92 17.03
N TYR A 113 2.65 -1.89 16.24
CA TYR A 113 3.47 -0.76 16.68
C TYR A 113 2.61 0.29 17.39
N SER A 114 3.17 0.88 18.46
CA SER A 114 2.46 1.86 19.28
C SER A 114 2.01 3.08 18.46
N GLY A 115 0.75 3.49 18.66
CA GLY A 115 0.16 4.68 18.03
C GLY A 115 -0.19 4.54 16.55
N MET A 116 -0.12 3.33 15.97
CA MET A 116 -0.42 3.13 14.54
C MET A 116 -1.91 3.27 14.21
N SER A 117 -2.80 2.76 15.05
CA SER A 117 -4.25 2.90 14.86
C SER A 117 -4.90 3.64 16.03
N TYR A 118 -5.92 4.45 15.72
CA TYR A 118 -6.79 5.11 16.70
C TYR A 118 -8.23 5.11 16.18
N GLY A 119 -9.21 5.40 17.05
CA GLY A 119 -10.63 5.15 16.77
C GLY A 119 -11.14 5.65 15.41
N LYS A 120 -10.71 6.83 14.97
CA LYS A 120 -11.10 7.38 13.65
C LYS A 120 -10.45 6.64 12.47
N LEU A 121 -9.17 6.26 12.56
CA LEU A 121 -8.52 5.43 11.54
C LEU A 121 -9.13 4.03 11.48
N ALA A 122 -9.39 3.40 12.63
CA ALA A 122 -10.06 2.10 12.69
C ALA A 122 -11.47 2.15 12.08
N GLY A 123 -12.21 3.26 12.28
CA GLY A 123 -13.49 3.51 11.62
C GLY A 123 -13.37 3.56 10.10
N LEU A 124 -12.38 4.31 9.58
CA LEU A 124 -12.12 4.39 8.14
C LEU A 124 -11.72 3.04 7.54
N TYR A 125 -10.88 2.28 8.24
CA TYR A 125 -10.47 0.95 7.79
C TYR A 125 -11.66 -0.01 7.67
N ARG A 126 -12.58 -0.03 8.65
CA ARG A 126 -13.79 -0.84 8.55
C ARG A 126 -14.66 -0.43 7.35
N SER A 127 -14.83 0.86 7.10
CA SER A 127 -15.55 1.34 5.93
C SER A 127 -14.85 0.93 4.62
N TYR A 128 -13.52 1.00 4.60
CA TYR A 128 -12.70 0.58 3.46
C TYR A 128 -12.90 -0.91 3.12
N LEU A 129 -12.94 -1.79 4.12
CA LEU A 129 -13.17 -3.22 3.90
C LEU A 129 -14.54 -3.55 3.30
N THR A 130 -15.58 -2.75 3.61
CA THR A 130 -16.94 -3.02 3.12
C THR A 130 -17.23 -2.35 1.78
N ASN A 131 -16.84 -1.08 1.61
CA ASN A 131 -17.29 -0.23 0.51
C ASN A 131 -16.14 0.48 -0.22
N GLY A 132 -14.89 0.20 0.14
CA GLY A 132 -13.75 1.04 -0.26
C GLY A 132 -13.72 2.38 0.48
N LEU A 133 -12.69 3.18 0.19
CA LEU A 133 -12.49 4.46 0.87
C LEU A 133 -13.37 5.54 0.24
N SER A 134 -14.14 6.29 1.04
CA SER A 134 -14.92 7.42 0.51
C SER A 134 -14.02 8.60 0.14
N ASP A 135 -14.51 9.52 -0.70
CA ASP A 135 -13.78 10.74 -1.06
C ASP A 135 -13.43 11.60 0.15
N ASP A 136 -14.35 11.71 1.11
CA ASP A 136 -14.08 12.39 2.38
C ASP A 136 -13.03 11.65 3.22
N GLY A 137 -12.99 10.32 3.14
CA GLY A 137 -11.95 9.49 3.72
C GLY A 137 -10.57 9.78 3.11
N VAL A 138 -10.48 9.86 1.78
CA VAL A 138 -9.24 10.24 1.08
C VAL A 138 -8.79 11.63 1.50
N LYS A 139 -9.69 12.64 1.46
CA LYS A 139 -9.38 14.01 1.89
C LYS A 139 -8.89 14.06 3.33
N TYR A 140 -9.55 13.34 4.23
CA TYR A 140 -9.14 13.25 5.62
C TYR A 140 -7.72 12.67 5.77
N LEU A 141 -7.43 11.55 5.10
CA LEU A 141 -6.11 10.91 5.16
C LEU A 141 -5.02 11.79 4.54
N SER A 142 -5.32 12.49 3.44
CA SER A 142 -4.38 13.45 2.83
C SER A 142 -4.02 14.58 3.80
N ASN A 143 -5.02 15.16 4.47
CA ASN A 143 -4.80 16.21 5.48
C ASN A 143 -4.03 15.66 6.70
N LEU A 144 -4.34 14.44 7.13
CA LEU A 144 -3.63 13.75 8.21
C LEU A 144 -2.15 13.53 7.84
N MET A 145 -1.88 13.02 6.63
CA MET A 145 -0.51 12.81 6.14
C MET A 145 0.28 14.12 6.10
N ALA A 146 -0.35 15.22 5.65
CA ALA A 146 0.28 16.54 5.64
C ALA A 146 0.64 17.02 7.05
N LYS A 147 -0.28 16.90 8.01
CA LYS A 147 -0.05 17.27 9.42
C LYS A 147 1.02 16.40 10.08
N VAL A 148 0.95 15.10 9.88
CA VAL A 148 1.88 14.14 10.49
C VAL A 148 3.30 14.34 9.97
N LYS A 149 3.47 14.78 8.72
CA LYS A 149 4.79 15.08 8.15
C LYS A 149 5.58 16.12 8.97
N SER A 150 4.91 17.11 9.57
CA SER A 150 5.55 18.09 10.45
C SER A 150 5.58 17.63 11.91
N ASP A 151 4.45 17.13 12.41
CA ASP A 151 4.26 16.96 13.85
C ASP A 151 4.83 15.63 14.38
N ARG A 152 4.79 14.59 13.55
CA ARG A 152 5.14 13.19 13.90
C ARG A 152 5.70 12.44 12.69
N PRO A 153 6.90 12.80 12.20
CA PRO A 153 7.44 12.26 10.95
C PRO A 153 7.56 10.73 10.94
N GLU A 154 7.66 10.07 12.09
CA GLU A 154 7.64 8.61 12.24
C GLU A 154 6.39 7.95 11.65
N TYR A 155 5.25 8.66 11.63
CA TYR A 155 4.00 8.18 11.01
C TYR A 155 3.77 8.75 9.60
N SER A 156 4.78 9.38 8.99
CA SER A 156 4.69 9.84 7.61
C SER A 156 4.62 8.65 6.66
N TYR A 157 3.93 8.80 5.52
CA TYR A 157 3.76 7.72 4.55
C TYR A 157 5.10 7.06 4.15
N LYS A 158 6.12 7.87 3.84
CA LYS A 158 7.46 7.39 3.47
C LYS A 158 8.08 6.54 4.58
N ASN A 159 8.00 6.99 5.83
CA ASN A 159 8.59 6.27 6.95
C ASN A 159 7.81 4.99 7.27
N LEU A 160 6.48 5.00 7.18
CA LEU A 160 5.67 3.79 7.36
C LEU A 160 5.99 2.72 6.32
N GLN A 161 6.12 3.12 5.05
CA GLN A 161 6.52 2.17 4.01
C GLN A 161 7.93 1.62 4.29
N ALA A 162 8.87 2.46 4.73
CA ALA A 162 10.23 2.02 5.06
C ALA A 162 10.26 1.07 6.26
N ILE A 163 9.52 1.38 7.33
CA ILE A 163 9.35 0.51 8.50
C ILE A 163 8.78 -0.83 8.06
N TYR A 164 7.73 -0.84 7.23
CA TYR A 164 7.13 -2.08 6.75
C TYR A 164 8.08 -2.92 5.90
N ALA A 165 8.84 -2.28 5.00
CA ALA A 165 9.88 -2.97 4.23
C ALA A 165 10.95 -3.58 5.15
N CYS A 166 11.45 -2.82 6.12
CA CYS A 166 12.43 -3.32 7.10
C CYS A 166 11.86 -4.48 7.93
N ASP A 167 10.65 -4.34 8.47
CA ASP A 167 9.97 -5.39 9.24
C ASP A 167 9.85 -6.68 8.42
N PHE A 168 9.42 -6.57 7.16
CA PHE A 168 9.34 -7.71 6.27
C PHE A 168 10.71 -8.38 6.04
N TRP A 169 11.75 -7.61 5.70
CA TRP A 169 13.07 -8.18 5.38
C TRP A 169 13.79 -8.75 6.60
N ILE A 170 13.68 -8.09 7.76
CA ILE A 170 14.21 -8.64 9.02
C ILE A 170 13.52 -9.98 9.31
N LEU A 171 12.20 -10.06 9.20
CA LEU A 171 11.46 -11.30 9.44
C LEU A 171 11.70 -12.37 8.37
N ALA A 172 11.98 -11.98 7.13
CA ALA A 172 12.28 -12.90 6.04
C ALA A 172 13.70 -13.48 6.15
N ASP A 173 14.67 -12.72 6.68
CA ASP A 173 16.06 -13.13 6.84
C ASP A 173 16.35 -13.82 8.18
N LEU A 174 15.47 -13.66 9.19
CA LEU A 174 15.57 -14.42 10.42
C LEU A 174 15.36 -15.92 10.11
N PRO A 175 16.37 -16.79 10.33
CA PRO A 175 16.21 -18.21 10.12
C PRO A 175 15.07 -18.70 11.00
N THR A 176 14.26 -19.61 10.47
CA THR A 176 13.15 -20.36 11.09
C THR A 176 13.56 -21.07 12.39
N ARG A 177 13.94 -20.31 13.41
CA ARG A 177 14.11 -20.72 14.79
C ARG A 177 13.05 -19.94 15.56
N GLN A 178 12.09 -20.66 16.13
CA GLN A 178 10.98 -20.13 16.96
C GLN A 178 9.68 -19.74 16.24
N ARG A 179 9.19 -20.59 15.32
CA ARG A 179 7.73 -20.75 15.12
C ARG A 179 7.30 -22.11 15.65
N THR A 180 7.28 -22.22 16.97
CA THR A 180 6.59 -23.28 17.71
C THR A 180 6.17 -22.65 19.04
N GLN A 181 4.90 -22.29 19.11
CA GLN A 181 4.11 -22.36 20.34
C GLN A 181 2.79 -23.01 19.97
#